data_AF-A0A521IPX4-F1
#
_entry.id   AF-A0A521IPX4-F1
#
_cell.length_a   1.000
_cell.length_b   1.000
_cell.length_c   1.000
_cell.angle_alpha   90.00
_cell.angle_beta   90.00
_cell.angle_gamma   90.00
#
_symmetry.space_group_name_H-M   'P 1'
#
loop_
_entity.id
_entity.type
_entity.pdbx_description
1 polymer ?
#
loop_
_entity_poly.entity_id
_entity_poly.type
_entity_poly.pdbx_seq_one_letter_code
_entity_poly.pdbx_strand_id
1 'polypeptide(L)'
;MNADYQEIMELTEDPKIIEYSQTLNKLRENGVNKIKKLRQDIVALRKSKMVHPQEKRKQIKAWKEEIHLAKKDAAQNKAAIDELVKESVAYANKAAKTFIEQVTIREDEAIAKAKQAYLEEVRTIKEEAKRSETAIRSEYKGRSRKELKAELEAHRYKTKTALFDARSHRQQAIDQALAAKNQAFVDHVQTNRNLRNGKTKFSEDRQLKRREYRYNFKLSQFLLANGLYIAIGIFFIVVIILAPLSGAGNLLTLPNILTILEQASTRMFFALGVAGLILLAGTDLSVGRMVALGAVTTGLILHPGKNIVSVFRYPTWDFTPMAMSNRVLMALGLSILLCVAFSSFAGVFTARLKIHPFISTLATQLIIYGLLFFGTSGTPVGSIDRNIKDAIGGRWILGQIGSQYVTFPKLIIPALFAIFIAWFIWNKTIFGKNMYAVGGNAEAASVSGISVFKVTMGVFIMAGIFYGSGAFL
;
A
#
# COMPACT_ATOMS: atom_id res chain seq x y z
N MET A 1 28.80 37.47 -13.38
CA MET A 1 28.61 38.63 -14.28
C MET A 1 27.15 39.04 -14.14
N ASN A 2 26.95 40.22 -13.57
CA ASN A 2 25.68 40.73 -13.05
C ASN A 2 24.67 40.93 -14.17
N ALA A 3 23.59 40.15 -14.15
CA ALA A 3 22.32 40.59 -14.72
C ALA A 3 21.54 41.24 -13.58
N ASP A 4 20.98 42.43 -13.81
CA ASP A 4 20.05 43.11 -12.93
C ASP A 4 18.99 42.11 -12.42
N TYR A 5 19.16 41.64 -11.19
CA TYR A 5 18.07 40.98 -10.47
C TYR A 5 17.18 42.11 -9.96
N GLN A 6 16.20 42.51 -10.77
CA GLN A 6 15.00 43.08 -10.18
C GLN A 6 14.44 42.00 -9.26
N GLU A 7 14.63 42.20 -7.95
CA GLU A 7 14.11 41.32 -6.92
C GLU A 7 12.59 41.28 -7.11
N ILE A 8 12.07 40.13 -7.54
CA ILE A 8 10.63 39.95 -7.71
C ILE A 8 10.07 39.99 -6.30
N MET A 9 9.40 41.10 -5.95
CA MET A 9 8.78 41.28 -4.64
C MET A 9 7.89 40.08 -4.33
N GLU A 10 8.19 39.40 -3.22
CA GLU A 10 7.39 38.24 -2.82
C GLU A 10 5.98 38.68 -2.44
N LEU A 11 5.01 37.78 -2.60
CA LEU A 11 3.62 38.08 -2.24
C LEU A 11 3.44 38.42 -0.75
N THR A 12 4.32 37.89 0.08
CA THR A 12 4.39 38.14 1.54
C THR A 12 4.99 39.48 1.90
N GLU A 13 5.74 40.10 0.98
CA GLU A 13 6.42 41.38 1.15
C GLU A 13 5.62 42.56 0.60
N ASP A 14 4.52 42.28 -0.10
CA ASP A 14 3.63 43.31 -0.60
C ASP A 14 3.10 44.18 0.56
N PRO A 15 3.38 45.50 0.55
CA PRO A 15 3.09 46.38 1.69
C PRO A 15 1.60 46.45 2.01
N LYS A 16 0.74 46.33 0.99
CA LYS A 16 -0.71 46.39 1.16
C LYS A 16 -1.26 45.07 1.70
N ILE A 17 -0.69 43.93 1.31
CA ILE A 17 -1.03 42.63 1.92
C ILE A 17 -0.63 42.58 3.40
N ILE A 18 0.54 43.13 3.74
CA ILE A 18 1.01 43.24 5.13
C ILE A 18 0.05 44.12 5.94
N GLU A 19 -0.34 45.28 5.43
CA GLU A 19 -1.29 46.20 6.07
C GLU A 19 -2.65 45.52 6.34
N TYR A 20 -3.20 44.82 5.34
CA TYR A 20 -4.44 44.05 5.50
C TYR A 20 -4.29 42.95 6.56
N SER A 21 -3.16 42.23 6.56
CA SER A 21 -2.88 41.18 7.54
C SER A 21 -2.81 41.73 8.96
N GLN A 22 -2.10 42.84 9.17
CA GLN A 22 -2.00 43.51 10.47
C GLN A 22 -3.36 44.01 10.97
N THR A 23 -4.13 44.63 10.10
CA THR A 23 -5.48 45.14 10.43
C THR A 23 -6.43 44.00 10.78
N LEU A 24 -6.44 42.92 9.99
CA LEU A 24 -7.22 41.72 10.29
C LEU A 24 -6.79 41.07 11.61
N ASN A 25 -5.49 41.05 11.92
CA ASN A 25 -4.99 40.49 13.18
C ASN A 25 -5.46 41.29 14.39
N LYS A 26 -5.40 42.62 14.33
CA LYS A 26 -5.94 43.51 15.38
C LYS A 26 -7.43 43.28 15.62
N LEU A 27 -8.23 43.20 14.54
CA LEU A 27 -9.68 42.95 14.64
C LEU A 27 -10.01 41.56 15.21
N ARG A 28 -9.13 40.57 15.01
CA ARG A 28 -9.30 39.17 15.45
C ARG A 28 -8.72 38.88 16.82
N GLU A 29 -7.84 39.72 17.34
CA GLU A 29 -7.04 39.49 18.55
C GLU A 29 -7.91 39.11 19.75
N ASN A 30 -8.85 40.00 20.12
CA ASN A 30 -9.72 39.82 21.28
C ASN A 30 -10.90 38.86 21.03
N GLY A 31 -11.19 38.54 19.77
CA GLY A 31 -12.28 37.65 19.38
C GLY A 31 -11.82 36.25 19.00
N VAL A 32 -11.76 35.98 17.70
CA VAL A 32 -11.55 34.64 17.14
C VAL A 32 -10.19 34.04 17.55
N ASN A 33 -9.13 34.85 17.60
CA ASN A 33 -7.79 34.37 17.96
C ASN A 33 -7.71 33.99 19.44
N LYS A 34 -8.27 34.82 20.34
CA LYS A 34 -8.42 34.51 21.76
C LYS A 34 -9.22 33.23 22.00
N ILE A 35 -10.34 33.03 21.29
CA ILE A 35 -11.15 31.80 21.39
C ILE A 35 -10.32 30.57 20.99
N LYS A 36 -9.56 30.65 19.88
CA LYS A 36 -8.73 29.54 19.39
C LYS A 36 -7.66 29.16 20.40
N LYS A 37 -6.95 30.15 20.96
CA LYS A 37 -5.91 29.97 21.98
C LYS A 37 -6.49 29.31 23.24
N LEU A 38 -7.55 29.87 23.81
CA LEU A 38 -8.20 29.33 25.02
C LEU A 38 -8.71 27.89 24.82
N ARG A 39 -9.22 27.55 23.63
CA ARG A 39 -9.61 26.16 23.32
C ARG A 39 -8.42 25.20 23.28
N GLN A 40 -7.30 25.62 22.71
CA GLN A 40 -6.07 24.82 22.71
C GLN A 40 -5.55 24.61 24.13
N ASP A 41 -5.56 25.67 24.94
CA ASP A 41 -5.14 25.62 26.35
C ASP A 41 -6.04 24.67 27.17
N ILE A 42 -7.36 24.68 26.95
CA ILE A 42 -8.30 23.72 27.56
C ILE A 42 -7.93 22.27 27.20
N VAL A 43 -7.62 21.99 25.92
CA VAL A 43 -7.26 20.64 25.47
C VAL A 43 -5.92 20.21 26.07
N ALA A 44 -4.93 21.10 26.11
CA ALA A 44 -3.63 20.84 26.71
C ALA A 44 -3.75 20.55 28.21
N LEU A 45 -4.51 21.37 28.94
CA LEU A 45 -4.75 21.22 30.37
C LEU A 45 -5.50 19.91 30.71
N ARG A 46 -6.44 19.48 29.86
CA ARG A 46 -7.12 18.18 30.02
C ARG A 46 -6.17 17.00 29.89
N LYS A 47 -5.18 17.09 28.99
CA LYS A 47 -4.18 16.03 28.76
C LYS A 47 -3.05 16.01 29.79
N SER A 48 -2.73 17.14 30.41
CA SER A 48 -1.69 17.23 31.43
C SER A 48 -1.97 16.29 32.61
N LYS A 49 -0.99 15.50 33.06
CA LYS A 49 -1.11 14.64 34.26
C LYS A 49 -0.65 15.33 35.54
N MET A 50 -0.05 16.52 35.44
CA MET A 50 0.62 17.22 36.55
C MET A 50 -0.30 18.13 37.37
N VAL A 51 -1.51 18.41 36.90
CA VAL A 51 -2.45 19.34 37.57
C VAL A 51 -3.58 18.57 38.25
N HIS A 52 -3.89 18.95 39.49
CA HIS A 52 -4.95 18.33 40.28
C HIS A 52 -6.35 18.47 39.61
N PRO A 53 -7.22 17.45 39.64
CA PRO A 53 -8.49 17.46 38.91
C PRO A 53 -9.45 18.62 39.25
N GLN A 54 -9.47 19.07 40.51
CA GLN A 54 -10.32 20.20 40.93
C GLN A 54 -9.83 21.53 40.36
N GLU A 55 -8.52 21.74 40.34
CA GLU A 55 -7.89 22.95 39.82
C GLU A 55 -8.05 23.06 38.30
N LYS A 56 -7.92 21.93 37.59
CA LYS A 56 -8.29 21.83 36.17
C LYS A 56 -9.73 22.28 35.91
N ARG A 57 -10.69 21.83 36.73
CA ARG A 57 -12.11 22.20 36.56
C ARG A 57 -12.32 23.70 36.76
N LYS A 58 -11.67 24.31 37.77
CA LYS A 58 -11.75 25.75 38.04
C LYS A 58 -11.19 26.57 36.87
N GLN A 59 -10.00 26.23 36.39
CA GLN A 59 -9.33 26.95 35.29
C GLN A 59 -10.08 26.78 33.96
N ILE A 60 -10.59 25.58 33.66
CA ILE A 60 -11.44 25.36 32.48
C ILE A 60 -12.74 26.18 32.58
N LYS A 61 -13.32 26.35 33.77
CA LYS A 61 -14.51 27.19 33.95
C LYS A 61 -14.19 28.66 33.67
N ALA A 62 -13.09 29.19 34.21
CA ALA A 62 -12.65 30.56 33.93
C ALA A 62 -12.42 30.82 32.44
N TRP A 63 -11.68 29.94 31.75
CA TRP A 63 -11.46 30.06 30.30
C TRP A 63 -12.74 29.94 29.47
N LYS A 64 -13.75 29.18 29.95
CA LYS A 64 -15.05 29.12 29.28
C LYS A 64 -15.82 30.46 29.37
N GLU A 65 -15.74 31.16 30.49
CA GLU A 65 -16.33 32.49 30.64
C GLU A 65 -15.60 33.52 29.75
N GLU A 66 -14.27 33.46 29.70
CA GLU A 66 -13.50 34.31 28.78
C GLU A 66 -13.82 34.03 27.30
N ILE A 67 -14.06 32.77 26.93
CA ILE A 67 -14.56 32.41 25.60
C ILE A 67 -15.93 33.03 25.33
N HIS A 68 -16.80 33.17 26.34
CA HIS A 68 -18.11 33.78 26.17
C HIS A 68 -18.01 35.29 25.88
N LEU A 69 -17.11 35.99 26.57
CA LEU A 69 -16.81 37.39 26.29
C LEU A 69 -16.20 37.58 24.89
N ALA A 70 -15.16 36.79 24.56
CA ALA A 70 -14.51 36.85 23.25
C ALA A 70 -15.46 36.52 22.09
N LYS A 71 -16.52 35.72 22.32
CA LYS A 71 -17.57 35.47 21.32
C LYS A 71 -18.42 36.70 21.03
N LYS A 72 -18.68 37.56 22.02
CA LYS A 72 -19.40 38.83 21.80
C LYS A 72 -18.57 39.77 20.96
N ASP A 73 -17.29 39.92 21.29
CA ASP A 73 -16.34 40.76 20.52
C ASP A 73 -16.18 40.23 19.08
N ALA A 74 -16.10 38.91 18.91
CA ALA A 74 -16.06 38.29 17.60
C ALA A 74 -17.35 38.52 16.78
N ALA A 75 -18.51 38.62 17.42
CA ALA A 75 -19.77 38.89 16.75
C ALA A 75 -19.88 40.35 16.30
N GLN A 76 -19.42 41.30 17.12
CA GLN A 76 -19.39 42.72 16.80
C GLN A 76 -18.47 43.01 15.60
N ASN A 77 -17.27 42.43 15.59
CA ASN A 77 -16.29 42.67 14.52
C ASN A 77 -16.53 41.81 13.27
N LYS A 78 -17.54 40.92 13.27
CA LYS A 78 -17.72 39.92 12.20
C LYS A 78 -17.92 40.54 10.82
N ALA A 79 -18.81 41.53 10.70
CA ALA A 79 -19.13 42.16 9.42
C ALA A 79 -17.91 42.88 8.83
N ALA A 80 -17.22 43.67 9.66
CA ALA A 80 -15.99 44.37 9.27
C ALA A 80 -14.86 43.40 8.86
N ILE A 81 -14.70 42.28 9.58
CA ILE A 81 -13.73 41.24 9.22
C ILE A 81 -14.10 40.60 7.88
N ASP A 82 -15.37 40.24 7.66
CA ASP A 82 -15.80 39.55 6.45
C ASP A 82 -15.64 40.45 5.20
N GLU A 83 -15.92 41.75 5.33
CA GLU A 83 -15.69 42.75 4.29
C GLU A 83 -14.20 42.94 3.97
N LEU A 84 -13.37 43.15 5.01
CA LEU A 84 -11.92 43.32 4.85
C LEU A 84 -11.25 42.06 4.30
N VAL A 85 -11.75 40.86 4.64
CA VAL A 85 -11.30 39.59 4.04
C VAL A 85 -11.64 39.53 2.55
N LYS A 86 -12.83 39.97 2.16
CA LYS A 86 -13.25 39.97 0.75
C LYS A 86 -12.36 40.90 -0.08
N GLU A 87 -12.09 42.10 0.43
CA GLU A 87 -11.25 43.10 -0.23
C GLU A 87 -9.79 42.64 -0.31
N SER A 88 -9.19 42.24 0.82
CA SER A 88 -7.79 41.81 0.87
C SER A 88 -7.52 40.57 0.02
N VAL A 89 -8.44 39.59 -0.01
CA VAL A 89 -8.32 38.41 -0.89
C VAL A 89 -8.45 38.80 -2.37
N ALA A 90 -9.32 39.75 -2.71
CA ALA A 90 -9.45 40.23 -4.08
C ALA A 90 -8.16 40.92 -4.55
N TYR A 91 -7.57 41.75 -3.70
CA TYR A 91 -6.27 42.37 -3.95
C TYR A 91 -5.15 41.34 -4.08
N ALA A 92 -5.04 40.41 -3.11
CA ALA A 92 -4.04 39.35 -3.12
C ALA A 92 -4.13 38.45 -4.36
N ASN A 93 -5.33 38.15 -4.86
CA ASN A 93 -5.51 37.41 -6.12
C ASN A 93 -4.99 38.19 -7.33
N LYS A 94 -5.16 39.52 -7.35
CA LYS A 94 -4.66 40.37 -8.43
C LYS A 94 -3.13 40.45 -8.39
N ALA A 95 -2.55 40.71 -7.23
CA ALA A 95 -1.10 40.74 -7.02
C ALA A 95 -0.47 39.38 -7.37
N ALA A 96 -1.08 38.29 -6.93
CA ALA A 96 -0.58 36.94 -7.19
C ALA A 96 -0.57 36.57 -8.66
N LYS A 97 -1.54 37.05 -9.45
CA LYS A 97 -1.55 36.81 -10.88
C LYS A 97 -0.30 37.39 -11.53
N THR A 98 0.04 38.63 -11.21
CA THR A 98 1.24 39.32 -11.73
C THR A 98 2.52 38.66 -11.22
N PHE A 99 2.59 38.33 -9.94
CA PHE A 99 3.74 37.65 -9.34
C PHE A 99 4.00 36.28 -9.99
N ILE A 100 2.98 35.44 -10.14
CA ILE A 100 3.11 34.11 -10.76
C ILE A 100 3.54 34.24 -12.23
N GLU A 101 3.05 35.25 -12.95
CA GLU A 101 3.43 35.51 -14.34
C GLU A 101 4.91 35.91 -14.45
N GLN A 102 5.37 36.84 -13.60
CA GLN A 102 6.77 37.26 -13.54
C GLN A 102 7.72 36.10 -13.18
N VAL A 103 7.38 35.31 -12.15
CA VAL A 103 8.14 34.11 -11.78
C VAL A 103 8.14 33.12 -12.94
N THR A 104 7.01 32.91 -13.62
CA THR A 104 6.93 31.97 -14.74
C THR A 104 7.87 32.36 -15.88
N ILE A 105 7.89 33.64 -16.25
CA ILE A 105 8.77 34.17 -17.30
C ILE A 105 10.25 33.99 -16.91
N ARG A 106 10.64 34.44 -15.71
CA ARG A 106 12.01 34.31 -15.20
C ARG A 106 12.48 32.86 -15.20
N GLU A 107 11.65 31.95 -14.70
CA GLU A 107 12.00 30.53 -14.60
C GLU A 107 11.98 29.83 -15.98
N ASP A 108 11.15 30.28 -16.94
CA ASP A 108 11.24 29.82 -18.33
C ASP A 108 12.56 30.23 -19.01
N GLU A 109 13.02 31.46 -18.77
CA GLU A 109 14.32 31.91 -19.24
C GLU A 109 15.47 31.12 -18.59
N ALA A 110 15.38 30.84 -17.28
CA ALA A 110 16.35 30.01 -16.58
C ALA A 110 16.41 28.58 -17.16
N ILE A 111 15.26 27.98 -17.46
CA ILE A 111 15.17 26.67 -18.14
C ILE A 111 15.81 26.73 -19.54
N ALA A 112 15.57 27.80 -20.30
CA ALA A 112 16.16 27.98 -21.63
C ALA A 112 17.69 28.09 -21.55
N LYS A 113 18.22 28.91 -20.62
CA LYS A 113 19.65 29.05 -20.36
C LYS A 113 20.29 27.73 -19.92
N ALA A 114 19.65 26.99 -19.01
CA ALA A 114 20.13 25.68 -18.56
C ALA A 114 20.19 24.65 -19.70
N LYS A 115 19.23 24.68 -20.63
CA LYS A 115 19.26 23.84 -21.83
C LYS A 115 20.39 24.21 -22.77
N GLN A 116 20.65 25.51 -22.97
CA GLN A 116 21.76 25.99 -23.80
C GLN A 116 23.12 25.62 -23.20
N ALA A 117 23.33 25.90 -21.91
CA ALA A 117 24.55 25.53 -21.19
C ALA A 117 24.85 24.02 -21.28
N TYR A 118 23.83 23.18 -21.14
CA TYR A 118 23.98 21.72 -21.33
C TYR A 118 24.40 21.35 -22.76
N LEU A 119 23.86 22.01 -23.78
CA LEU A 119 24.25 21.73 -25.17
C LEU A 119 25.70 22.12 -25.44
N GLU A 120 26.17 23.23 -24.85
CA GLU A 120 27.56 23.67 -24.92
C GLU A 120 28.49 22.70 -24.16
N GLU A 121 28.14 22.34 -22.92
CA GLU A 121 28.90 21.38 -22.10
C GLU A 121 28.99 20.00 -22.76
N VAL A 122 27.90 19.51 -23.38
CA VAL A 122 27.95 18.25 -24.14
C VAL A 122 28.83 18.36 -25.38
N ARG A 123 28.90 19.53 -26.03
CA ARG A 123 29.81 19.74 -27.17
C ARG A 123 31.26 19.73 -26.71
N THR A 124 31.60 20.45 -25.65
CA THR A 124 32.98 20.48 -25.12
C THR A 124 33.43 19.09 -24.67
N ILE A 125 32.61 18.36 -23.91
CA ILE A 125 32.90 16.97 -23.48
C ILE A 125 33.15 16.07 -24.68
N LYS A 126 32.36 16.19 -25.76
CA LYS A 126 32.52 15.36 -26.97
C LYS A 126 33.78 15.73 -27.76
N GLU A 127 34.11 17.01 -27.85
CA GLU A 127 35.32 17.48 -28.53
C GLU A 127 36.58 17.07 -27.78
N GLU A 128 36.61 17.24 -26.46
CA GLU A 128 37.69 16.77 -25.59
C GLU A 128 37.84 15.26 -25.66
N ALA A 129 36.74 14.51 -25.57
CA ALA A 129 36.77 13.06 -25.70
C ALA A 129 37.34 12.60 -27.05
N LYS A 130 37.02 13.30 -28.14
CA LYS A 130 37.57 12.99 -29.47
C LYS A 130 39.07 13.29 -29.54
N ARG A 131 39.51 14.43 -28.99
CA ARG A 131 40.94 14.82 -28.93
C ARG A 131 41.74 13.82 -28.10
N SER A 132 41.25 13.46 -26.92
CA SER A 132 41.87 12.49 -26.03
C SER A 132 41.89 11.08 -26.63
N GLU A 133 40.82 10.65 -27.33
CA GLU A 133 40.82 9.38 -28.05
C GLU A 133 41.88 9.36 -29.17
N THR A 134 42.07 10.46 -29.90
CA THR A 134 43.14 10.56 -30.92
C THR A 134 44.53 10.54 -30.29
N ALA A 135 44.73 11.21 -29.15
CA ALA A 135 46.00 11.23 -28.43
C ALA A 135 46.40 9.84 -27.90
N ILE A 136 45.46 9.14 -27.25
CA ILE A 136 45.65 7.76 -26.76
C ILE A 136 46.02 6.83 -27.93
N ARG A 137 45.32 6.95 -29.08
CA ARG A 137 45.64 6.15 -30.26
C ARG A 137 47.01 6.46 -30.85
N SER A 138 47.48 7.71 -30.80
CA SER A 138 48.82 8.08 -31.27
C SER A 138 49.93 7.62 -30.32
N GLU A 139 49.72 7.71 -29.01
CA GLU A 139 50.70 7.33 -27.99
C GLU A 139 50.97 5.82 -27.96
N TYR A 140 49.93 5.02 -28.23
CA TYR A 140 50.03 3.55 -28.24
C TYR A 140 50.31 2.97 -29.64
N LYS A 141 50.67 3.79 -30.64
CA LYS A 141 51.17 3.27 -31.93
C LYS A 141 52.46 2.48 -31.69
N GLY A 142 52.38 1.15 -31.85
CA GLY A 142 53.50 0.22 -31.66
C GLY A 142 53.55 -0.50 -30.31
N ARG A 143 52.57 -0.28 -29.41
CA ARG A 143 52.45 -0.98 -28.11
C ARG A 143 51.44 -2.15 -28.14
N SER A 144 51.32 -2.87 -27.03
CA SER A 144 50.39 -4.00 -26.86
C SER A 144 48.93 -3.59 -27.11
N ARG A 145 48.25 -4.33 -28.01
CA ARG A 145 46.84 -4.10 -28.39
C ARG A 145 45.88 -4.23 -27.20
N LYS A 146 46.24 -5.00 -26.18
CA LYS A 146 45.45 -5.23 -24.97
C LYS A 146 45.42 -3.98 -24.07
N GLU A 147 46.56 -3.32 -23.91
CA GLU A 147 46.71 -2.10 -23.10
C GLU A 147 45.97 -0.92 -23.74
N LEU A 148 46.13 -0.74 -25.06
CA LEU A 148 45.37 0.27 -25.82
C LEU A 148 43.85 0.09 -25.65
N LYS A 149 43.37 -1.15 -25.69
CA LYS A 149 41.94 -1.43 -25.52
C LYS A 149 41.46 -1.07 -24.11
N ALA A 150 42.22 -1.41 -23.07
CA ALA A 150 41.90 -1.08 -21.69
C ALA A 150 41.84 0.44 -21.45
N GLU A 151 42.82 1.18 -21.99
CA GLU A 151 42.88 2.64 -21.83
C GLU A 151 41.73 3.34 -22.57
N LEU A 152 41.39 2.88 -23.78
CA LEU A 152 40.22 3.39 -24.53
C LEU A 152 38.90 3.09 -23.80
N GLU A 153 38.77 1.93 -23.17
CA GLU A 153 37.58 1.60 -22.35
C GLU A 153 37.48 2.49 -21.11
N ALA A 154 38.59 2.72 -20.40
CA ALA A 154 38.65 3.62 -19.25
C ALA A 154 38.28 5.07 -19.65
N HIS A 155 38.83 5.56 -20.77
CA HIS A 155 38.49 6.86 -21.33
C HIS A 155 36.99 6.96 -21.68
N ARG A 156 36.44 5.95 -22.37
CA ARG A 156 35.00 5.90 -22.70
C ARG A 156 34.11 5.92 -21.46
N TYR A 157 34.52 5.23 -20.39
CA TYR A 157 33.80 5.25 -19.12
C TYR A 157 33.80 6.65 -18.47
N LYS A 158 34.95 7.34 -18.47
CA LYS A 158 35.07 8.74 -18.01
C LYS A 158 34.16 9.68 -18.81
N THR A 159 34.16 9.58 -20.14
CA THR A 159 33.27 10.39 -20.99
C THR A 159 31.79 10.11 -20.72
N LYS A 160 31.39 8.85 -20.55
CA LYS A 160 30.00 8.50 -20.19
C LYS A 160 29.58 9.11 -18.86
N THR A 161 30.48 9.10 -17.88
CA THR A 161 30.24 9.68 -16.55
C THR A 161 30.05 11.19 -16.65
N ALA A 162 30.96 11.89 -17.34
CA ALA A 162 30.83 13.34 -17.58
C ALA A 162 29.53 13.72 -18.29
N LEU A 163 29.11 12.96 -19.31
CA LEU A 163 27.82 13.18 -19.99
C LEU A 163 26.62 12.93 -19.08
N PHE A 164 26.71 11.98 -18.16
CA PHE A 164 25.68 11.73 -17.14
C PHE A 164 25.60 12.90 -16.15
N ASP A 165 26.73 13.39 -15.67
CA ASP A 165 26.81 14.53 -14.74
C ASP A 165 26.23 15.80 -15.37
N ALA A 166 26.62 16.13 -16.61
CA ALA A 166 26.04 17.25 -17.36
C ALA A 166 24.50 17.12 -17.51
N ARG A 167 24.00 15.91 -17.78
CA ARG A 167 22.56 15.65 -17.85
C ARG A 167 21.89 15.83 -16.49
N SER A 168 22.56 15.41 -15.41
CA SER A 168 22.10 15.54 -14.03
C SER A 168 21.98 17.01 -13.63
N HIS A 169 23.02 17.81 -13.88
CA HIS A 169 23.02 19.25 -13.61
C HIS A 169 21.88 19.97 -14.34
N ARG A 170 21.71 19.69 -15.64
CA ARG A 170 20.57 20.23 -16.42
C ARG A 170 19.23 19.84 -15.79
N GLN A 171 19.08 18.58 -15.38
CA GLN A 171 17.84 18.11 -14.78
C GLN A 171 17.56 18.81 -13.44
N GLN A 172 18.57 18.96 -12.60
CA GLN A 172 18.46 19.65 -11.31
C GLN A 172 18.06 21.12 -11.49
N ALA A 173 18.66 21.83 -12.44
CA ALA A 173 18.32 23.22 -12.74
C ALA A 173 16.85 23.36 -13.23
N ILE A 174 16.40 22.44 -14.09
CA ILE A 174 15.00 22.42 -14.55
C ILE A 174 14.05 22.10 -13.40
N ASP A 175 14.38 21.12 -12.56
CA ASP A 175 13.55 20.72 -11.42
C ASP A 175 13.42 21.87 -10.40
N GLN A 176 14.51 22.62 -10.16
CA GLN A 176 14.50 23.83 -9.31
C GLN A 176 13.60 24.93 -9.88
N ALA A 177 13.71 25.22 -11.18
CA ALA A 177 12.89 26.23 -11.84
C ALA A 177 11.40 25.85 -11.84
N LEU A 178 11.07 24.58 -12.09
CA LEU A 178 9.70 24.07 -11.99
C LEU A 178 9.16 24.13 -10.56
N ALA A 179 10.00 23.83 -9.56
CA ALA A 179 9.64 23.93 -8.15
C ALA A 179 9.34 25.39 -7.75
N ALA A 180 10.15 26.36 -8.20
CA ALA A 180 9.92 27.78 -7.97
C ALA A 180 8.58 28.25 -8.56
N LYS A 181 8.23 27.84 -9.79
CA LYS A 181 6.91 28.13 -10.39
C LYS A 181 5.75 27.55 -9.59
N ASN A 182 5.91 26.35 -9.05
CA ASN A 182 4.88 25.73 -8.21
C ASN A 182 4.78 26.45 -6.86
N GLN A 183 5.92 26.81 -6.26
CA GLN A 183 6.00 27.52 -4.99
C GLN A 183 5.27 28.86 -5.06
N ALA A 184 5.45 29.63 -6.13
CA ALA A 184 4.72 30.89 -6.31
C ALA A 184 3.19 30.74 -6.26
N PHE A 185 2.65 29.62 -6.77
CA PHE A 185 1.22 29.31 -6.66
C PHE A 185 0.83 28.84 -5.24
N VAL A 186 1.71 28.10 -4.57
CA VAL A 186 1.52 27.71 -3.17
C VAL A 186 1.45 28.94 -2.26
N ASP A 187 2.34 29.92 -2.48
CA ASP A 187 2.41 31.16 -1.72
C ASP A 187 1.15 32.01 -1.90
N HIS A 188 0.60 32.05 -3.12
CA HIS A 188 -0.71 32.63 -3.40
C HIS A 188 -1.83 32.01 -2.55
N VAL A 189 -1.94 30.68 -2.58
CA VAL A 189 -2.97 29.96 -1.80
C VAL A 189 -2.76 30.15 -0.30
N GLN A 190 -1.50 30.14 0.16
CA GLN A 190 -1.16 30.30 1.57
C GLN A 190 -1.46 31.72 2.06
N THR A 191 -1.16 32.74 1.25
CA THR A 191 -1.52 34.14 1.53
C THR A 191 -3.03 34.30 1.67
N ASN A 192 -3.80 33.74 0.73
CA ASN A 192 -5.26 33.73 0.82
C ASN A 192 -5.79 33.02 2.07
N ARG A 193 -5.18 31.89 2.46
CA ARG A 193 -5.54 31.18 3.70
C ARG A 193 -5.23 32.02 4.93
N ASN A 194 -4.07 32.68 4.98
CA ASN A 194 -3.68 33.56 6.09
C ASN A 194 -4.67 34.72 6.25
N LEU A 195 -5.01 35.39 5.15
CA LEU A 195 -6.03 36.44 5.13
C LEU A 195 -7.39 35.93 5.64
N ARG A 196 -7.76 34.68 5.34
CA ARG A 196 -9.00 34.02 5.82
C ARG A 196 -8.89 33.32 7.18
N ASN A 197 -7.85 33.60 7.96
CA ASN A 197 -7.60 32.96 9.27
C ASN A 197 -7.51 31.43 9.22
N GLY A 198 -6.84 30.91 8.19
CA GLY A 198 -6.63 29.48 7.96
C GLY A 198 -7.81 28.74 7.34
N LYS A 199 -8.92 29.41 6.98
CA LYS A 199 -10.02 28.77 6.25
C LYS A 199 -9.60 28.46 4.82
N THR A 200 -9.73 27.21 4.40
CA THR A 200 -9.44 26.79 3.03
C THR A 200 -10.66 26.94 2.13
N LYS A 201 -10.42 27.08 0.83
CA LYS A 201 -11.45 27.08 -0.21
C LYS A 201 -11.26 25.84 -1.08
N PHE A 202 -12.32 25.04 -1.22
CA PHE A 202 -12.26 23.77 -1.94
C PHE A 202 -11.70 23.90 -3.37
N SER A 203 -12.03 24.99 -4.07
CA SER A 203 -11.51 25.24 -5.42
C SER A 203 -9.99 25.44 -5.45
N GLU A 204 -9.44 26.16 -4.46
CA GLU A 204 -7.99 26.41 -4.34
C GLU A 204 -7.26 25.12 -3.95
N ASP A 205 -7.79 24.35 -2.99
CA ASP A 205 -7.22 23.07 -2.56
C ASP A 205 -7.18 22.06 -3.72
N ARG A 206 -8.24 22.01 -4.54
CA ARG A 206 -8.29 21.13 -5.71
C ARG A 206 -7.30 21.57 -6.79
N GLN A 207 -7.13 22.88 -6.99
CA GLN A 207 -6.15 23.41 -7.95
C GLN A 207 -4.71 23.14 -7.49
N LEU A 208 -4.42 23.33 -6.20
CA LEU A 208 -3.11 23.06 -5.60
C LEU A 208 -2.76 21.58 -5.73
N LYS A 209 -3.66 20.67 -5.33
CA LYS A 209 -3.47 19.22 -5.50
C LYS A 209 -3.24 18.82 -6.96
N ARG A 210 -3.99 19.41 -7.91
CA ARG A 210 -3.82 19.14 -9.35
C ARG A 210 -2.49 19.65 -9.89
N ARG A 211 -2.06 20.85 -9.48
CA ARG A 211 -0.74 21.38 -9.86
C ARG A 211 0.36 20.53 -9.28
N GLU A 212 0.35 20.31 -7.98
CA GLU A 212 1.32 19.48 -7.26
C GLU A 212 1.43 18.08 -7.87
N TYR A 213 0.30 17.44 -8.19
CA TYR A 213 0.30 16.16 -8.91
C TYR A 213 1.02 16.26 -10.25
N ARG A 214 0.73 17.27 -11.09
CA ARG A 214 1.40 17.44 -12.39
C ARG A 214 2.90 17.69 -12.27
N TYR A 215 3.35 18.45 -11.28
CA TYR A 215 4.77 18.73 -11.05
C TYR A 215 5.53 17.52 -10.51
N ASN A 216 4.93 16.80 -9.56
CA ASN A 216 5.56 15.64 -8.94
C ASN A 216 5.38 14.35 -9.75
N PHE A 217 4.53 14.36 -10.80
CA PHE A 217 4.29 13.18 -11.62
C PHE A 217 5.53 12.80 -12.42
N LYS A 218 6.14 11.68 -12.04
CA LYS A 218 7.17 11.00 -12.82
C LYS A 218 6.60 9.70 -13.36
N LEU A 219 6.61 9.54 -14.68
CA LEU A 219 6.06 8.33 -15.33
C LEU A 219 6.72 7.05 -14.81
N SER A 220 8.04 7.07 -14.58
CA SER A 220 8.78 5.94 -14.01
C SER A 220 8.27 5.57 -12.61
N GLN A 221 8.07 6.56 -11.73
CA GLN A 221 7.54 6.33 -10.39
C GLN A 221 6.09 5.84 -10.44
N PHE A 222 5.27 6.39 -11.34
CA PHE A 222 3.89 5.94 -11.54
C PHE A 222 3.83 4.48 -12.01
N LEU A 223 4.64 4.10 -13.00
CA LEU A 223 4.69 2.74 -13.52
C LEU A 223 5.24 1.76 -12.48
N LEU A 224 6.25 2.14 -11.70
CA LEU A 224 6.80 1.29 -10.63
C LEU A 224 5.79 1.11 -9.49
N ALA A 225 5.11 2.18 -9.07
CA ALA A 225 4.13 2.13 -7.99
C ALA A 225 2.86 1.36 -8.37
N ASN A 226 2.45 1.41 -9.64
CA ASN A 226 1.22 0.78 -10.14
C ASN A 226 1.48 -0.43 -11.04
N GLY A 227 2.71 -0.92 -11.11
CA GLY A 227 3.12 -1.92 -12.10
C GLY A 227 2.29 -3.21 -12.03
N LEU A 228 1.98 -3.69 -10.82
CA LEU A 228 1.13 -4.86 -10.62
C LEU A 228 -0.30 -4.63 -11.17
N TYR A 229 -0.91 -3.49 -10.85
CA TYR A 229 -2.27 -3.18 -11.32
C TYR A 229 -2.32 -3.00 -12.84
N ILE A 230 -1.30 -2.37 -13.41
CA ILE A 230 -1.18 -2.21 -14.87
C ILE A 230 -0.99 -3.57 -15.54
N ALA A 231 -0.13 -4.44 -15.00
CA ALA A 231 0.08 -5.78 -15.54
C ALA A 231 -1.21 -6.63 -15.49
N ILE A 232 -1.94 -6.59 -14.37
CA ILE A 232 -3.24 -7.27 -14.23
C ILE A 232 -4.25 -6.68 -15.22
N GLY A 233 -4.33 -5.35 -15.35
CA GLY A 233 -5.23 -4.68 -16.29
C GLY A 233 -4.94 -5.05 -17.75
N ILE A 234 -3.66 -5.03 -18.15
CA ILE A 234 -3.22 -5.47 -19.49
C ILE A 234 -3.58 -6.93 -19.71
N PHE A 235 -3.31 -7.80 -18.73
CA PHE A 235 -3.68 -9.22 -18.82
C PHE A 235 -5.17 -9.41 -19.06
N PHE A 236 -6.04 -8.74 -18.30
CA PHE A 236 -7.48 -8.81 -18.52
C PHE A 236 -7.90 -8.29 -19.89
N ILE A 237 -7.36 -7.14 -20.35
CA ILE A 237 -7.65 -6.59 -21.68
C ILE A 237 -7.28 -7.59 -22.77
N VAL A 238 -6.07 -8.15 -22.71
CA VAL A 238 -5.58 -9.13 -23.68
C VAL A 238 -6.49 -10.37 -23.70
N VAL A 239 -6.83 -10.88 -22.53
CA VAL A 239 -7.62 -12.12 -22.40
C VAL A 239 -9.07 -11.90 -22.84
N ILE A 240 -9.68 -10.73 -22.55
CA ILE A 240 -11.01 -10.34 -23.04
C ILE A 240 -11.06 -10.24 -24.57
N ILE A 241 -10.00 -9.73 -25.21
CA ILE A 241 -9.94 -9.59 -26.67
C ILE A 241 -9.65 -10.95 -27.34
N LEU A 242 -8.72 -11.73 -26.80
CA LEU A 242 -8.26 -12.98 -27.43
C LEU A 242 -9.23 -14.17 -27.24
N ALA A 243 -9.94 -14.26 -26.10
CA ALA A 243 -10.79 -15.43 -25.83
C ALA A 243 -11.98 -15.60 -26.81
N PRO A 244 -12.66 -14.53 -27.27
CA PRO A 244 -13.63 -14.66 -28.35
C PRO A 244 -12.99 -15.07 -29.68
N LEU A 245 -11.79 -14.55 -29.97
CA LEU A 245 -11.06 -14.83 -31.21
C LEU A 245 -10.53 -16.26 -31.30
N SER A 246 -10.23 -16.90 -30.16
CA SER A 246 -9.77 -18.29 -30.09
C SER A 246 -10.90 -19.33 -30.03
N GLY A 247 -12.17 -18.89 -30.08
CA GLY A 247 -13.33 -19.77 -29.95
C GLY A 247 -13.64 -20.22 -28.51
N ALA A 248 -12.94 -19.68 -27.51
CA ALA A 248 -13.19 -19.98 -26.09
C ALA A 248 -14.41 -19.24 -25.50
N GLY A 249 -15.08 -18.42 -26.31
CA GLY A 249 -16.28 -17.67 -25.93
C GLY A 249 -15.99 -16.41 -25.10
N ASN A 250 -17.04 -15.71 -24.69
CA ASN A 250 -16.93 -14.50 -23.88
C ASN A 250 -16.56 -14.83 -22.43
N LEU A 251 -15.45 -14.28 -21.96
CA LEU A 251 -15.00 -14.45 -20.57
C LEU A 251 -15.87 -13.72 -19.56
N LEU A 252 -16.36 -12.53 -19.92
CA LEU A 252 -17.21 -11.69 -19.06
C LEU A 252 -18.68 -12.10 -19.15
N THR A 253 -18.96 -13.40 -19.03
CA THR A 253 -20.33 -13.91 -18.88
C THR A 253 -20.60 -14.23 -17.41
N LEU A 254 -21.85 -14.09 -16.98
CA LEU A 254 -22.24 -14.36 -15.60
C LEU A 254 -21.86 -15.79 -15.14
N PRO A 255 -22.06 -16.87 -15.94
CA PRO A 255 -21.62 -18.21 -15.56
C PRO A 255 -20.09 -18.33 -15.39
N ASN A 256 -19.31 -17.69 -16.26
CA ASN A 256 -17.85 -17.70 -16.16
C ASN A 256 -17.37 -16.94 -14.92
N ILE A 257 -17.94 -15.76 -14.66
CA ILE A 257 -17.65 -14.97 -13.45
C ILE A 257 -17.96 -15.78 -12.18
N LEU A 258 -19.13 -16.41 -12.11
CA LEU A 258 -19.53 -17.21 -10.96
C LEU A 258 -18.64 -18.45 -10.79
N THR A 259 -18.19 -19.06 -11.88
CA THR A 259 -17.24 -20.18 -11.84
C THR A 259 -15.84 -19.76 -11.37
N ILE A 260 -15.38 -18.58 -11.80
CA ILE A 260 -14.13 -17.99 -11.30
C ILE A 260 -14.25 -17.69 -9.81
N LEU A 261 -15.37 -17.09 -9.36
CA LEU A 261 -15.62 -16.83 -7.95
C LEU A 261 -15.70 -18.11 -7.12
N GLU A 262 -16.31 -19.17 -7.64
CA GLU A 262 -16.36 -20.49 -7.01
C GLU A 262 -14.95 -21.05 -6.78
N GLN A 263 -14.10 -21.06 -7.80
CA GLN A 263 -12.71 -21.51 -7.66
C GLN A 263 -11.86 -20.58 -6.78
N ALA A 264 -12.17 -19.28 -6.77
CA ALA A 264 -11.49 -18.32 -5.90
C ALA A 264 -11.92 -18.47 -4.44
N SER A 265 -13.13 -18.95 -4.17
CA SER A 265 -13.70 -19.07 -2.82
C SER A 265 -12.92 -20.04 -1.95
N THR A 266 -12.55 -21.22 -2.45
CA THR A 266 -11.69 -22.17 -1.70
C THR A 266 -10.29 -21.63 -1.52
N ARG A 267 -9.72 -21.03 -2.58
CA ARG A 267 -8.38 -20.38 -2.54
C ARG A 267 -8.32 -19.20 -1.56
N MET A 268 -9.44 -18.54 -1.27
CA MET A 268 -9.51 -17.42 -0.35
C MET A 268 -9.08 -17.82 1.07
N PHE A 269 -9.46 -19.01 1.53
CA PHE A 269 -9.02 -19.52 2.84
C PHE A 269 -7.50 -19.60 2.91
N PHE A 270 -6.87 -20.15 1.87
CA PHE A 270 -5.41 -20.25 1.79
C PHE A 270 -4.76 -18.86 1.75
N ALA A 271 -5.33 -17.93 0.99
CA ALA A 271 -4.86 -16.57 0.93
C ALA A 271 -4.93 -15.86 2.29
N LEU A 272 -6.01 -16.05 3.07
CA LEU A 272 -6.16 -15.47 4.41
C LEU A 272 -5.13 -16.02 5.40
N GLY A 273 -4.84 -17.33 5.35
CA GLY A 273 -3.80 -17.94 6.17
C GLY A 273 -2.41 -17.39 5.84
N VAL A 274 -2.04 -17.37 4.55
CA VAL A 274 -0.75 -16.86 4.08
C VAL A 274 -0.60 -15.36 4.36
N ALA A 275 -1.67 -14.57 4.20
CA ALA A 275 -1.65 -13.13 4.48
C ALA A 275 -1.29 -12.82 5.94
N GLY A 276 -1.77 -13.64 6.89
CA GLY A 276 -1.37 -13.53 8.30
C GLY A 276 0.13 -13.73 8.50
N LEU A 277 0.75 -14.67 7.77
CA LEU A 277 2.18 -14.94 7.85
C LEU A 277 3.03 -13.86 7.17
N ILE A 278 2.55 -13.31 6.04
CA ILE A 278 3.19 -12.17 5.36
C ILE A 278 3.23 -10.94 6.27
N LEU A 279 2.17 -10.72 7.07
CA LEU A 279 2.13 -9.64 8.05
C LEU A 279 3.28 -9.71 9.07
N LEU A 280 3.81 -10.90 9.36
CA LEU A 280 4.97 -11.11 10.23
C LEU A 280 6.30 -11.12 9.46
N ALA A 281 6.34 -10.61 8.23
CA ALA A 281 7.46 -10.73 7.30
C ALA A 281 7.88 -12.19 7.02
N GLY A 282 6.96 -13.14 7.20
CA GLY A 282 7.16 -14.55 6.89
C GLY A 282 6.60 -14.94 5.54
N THR A 283 7.02 -16.12 5.08
CA THR A 283 6.53 -16.76 3.86
C THR A 283 6.11 -18.19 4.18
N ASP A 284 5.08 -18.69 3.50
CA ASP A 284 4.64 -20.07 3.65
C ASP A 284 4.61 -20.80 2.32
N LEU A 285 5.52 -21.74 2.16
CA LEU A 285 5.57 -22.62 0.99
C LEU A 285 4.73 -23.89 1.20
N SER A 286 4.46 -24.26 2.46
CA SER A 286 3.81 -25.52 2.80
C SER A 286 2.32 -25.59 2.48
N VAL A 287 1.68 -24.44 2.20
CA VAL A 287 0.24 -24.32 1.94
C VAL A 287 -0.26 -25.35 0.93
N GLY A 288 0.45 -25.54 -0.19
CA GLY A 288 0.01 -26.48 -1.22
C GLY A 288 -0.03 -27.94 -0.74
N ARG A 289 0.90 -28.35 0.13
CA ARG A 289 0.91 -29.70 0.71
C ARG A 289 -0.04 -29.82 1.89
N MET A 290 -0.27 -28.74 2.65
CA MET A 290 -1.32 -28.71 3.68
C MET A 290 -2.71 -28.89 3.06
N VAL A 291 -2.97 -28.28 1.90
CA VAL A 291 -4.21 -28.52 1.14
C VAL A 291 -4.33 -29.97 0.70
N ALA A 292 -3.25 -30.56 0.18
CA ALA A 292 -3.24 -31.97 -0.18
C ALA A 292 -3.52 -32.88 1.03
N LEU A 293 -2.97 -32.56 2.21
CA LEU A 293 -3.19 -33.30 3.45
C LEU A 293 -4.65 -33.24 3.90
N GLY A 294 -5.24 -32.05 3.92
CA GLY A 294 -6.65 -31.88 4.28
C GLY A 294 -7.60 -32.55 3.27
N ALA A 295 -7.31 -32.45 1.97
CA ALA A 295 -8.10 -33.07 0.92
C ALA A 295 -8.05 -34.60 0.96
N VAL A 296 -6.85 -35.18 1.17
CA VAL A 296 -6.68 -36.64 1.38
C VAL A 296 -7.43 -37.11 2.61
N THR A 297 -7.30 -36.39 3.73
CA THR A 297 -7.99 -36.72 4.98
C THR A 297 -9.51 -36.68 4.79
N THR A 298 -10.01 -35.63 4.16
CA THR A 298 -11.45 -35.45 3.87
C THR A 298 -11.96 -36.53 2.91
N GLY A 299 -11.20 -36.84 1.85
CA GLY A 299 -11.55 -37.86 0.88
C GLY A 299 -11.63 -39.26 1.49
N LEU A 300 -10.71 -39.62 2.39
CA LEU A 300 -10.73 -40.91 3.10
C LEU A 300 -11.94 -41.06 4.03
N ILE A 301 -12.35 -39.98 4.71
CA ILE A 301 -13.46 -40.02 5.68
C ILE A 301 -14.83 -39.97 4.99
N LEU A 302 -14.95 -39.19 3.92
CA LEU A 302 -16.21 -38.97 3.19
C LEU A 302 -16.40 -39.89 1.99
N HIS A 303 -15.56 -40.92 1.86
CA HIS A 303 -15.70 -41.92 0.83
C HIS A 303 -17.04 -42.68 0.98
N PRO A 304 -17.81 -42.89 -0.10
CA PRO A 304 -19.15 -43.49 -0.03
C PRO A 304 -19.14 -45.00 0.27
N GLY A 305 -17.99 -45.67 0.11
CA GLY A 305 -17.82 -47.11 0.35
C GLY A 305 -16.58 -47.43 1.20
N LYS A 306 -16.19 -48.70 1.26
CA LYS A 306 -14.91 -49.11 1.84
C LYS A 306 -13.77 -48.41 1.09
N ASN A 307 -12.85 -47.77 1.83
CA ASN A 307 -11.74 -47.08 1.20
C ASN A 307 -10.91 -48.04 0.35
N ILE A 308 -10.47 -47.59 -0.82
CA ILE A 308 -9.54 -48.33 -1.69
C ILE A 308 -8.07 -48.04 -1.34
N VAL A 309 -7.82 -46.94 -0.62
CA VAL A 309 -6.47 -46.50 -0.25
C VAL A 309 -6.11 -47.06 1.12
N SER A 310 -5.01 -47.82 1.17
CA SER A 310 -4.34 -48.15 2.43
C SER A 310 -3.47 -46.97 2.85
N VAL A 311 -3.51 -46.62 4.14
CA VAL A 311 -2.68 -45.56 4.71
C VAL A 311 -1.61 -46.21 5.57
N PHE A 312 -0.33 -45.95 5.28
CA PHE A 312 0.82 -46.56 5.97
C PHE A 312 0.79 -48.10 5.98
N ARG A 313 0.30 -48.73 4.90
CA ARG A 313 0.14 -50.19 4.77
C ARG A 313 -0.80 -50.82 5.81
N TYR A 314 -1.57 -50.01 6.56
CA TYR A 314 -2.65 -50.53 7.38
C TYR A 314 -3.87 -50.87 6.52
N PRO A 315 -4.73 -51.80 6.99
CA PRO A 315 -5.95 -52.19 6.28
C PRO A 315 -6.80 -50.98 5.91
N THR A 316 -7.58 -51.12 4.85
CA THR A 316 -8.44 -50.05 4.37
C THR A 316 -9.45 -49.65 5.43
N TRP A 317 -9.50 -48.35 5.69
CA TRP A 317 -10.32 -47.76 6.74
C TRP A 317 -11.77 -47.73 6.23
N ASP A 318 -12.73 -48.10 7.07
CA ASP A 318 -14.13 -48.08 6.69
C ASP A 318 -14.92 -47.19 7.64
N PHE A 319 -15.25 -45.98 7.16
CA PHE A 319 -16.07 -45.03 7.90
C PHE A 319 -17.55 -45.17 7.54
N THR A 320 -17.93 -46.07 6.62
CA THR A 320 -19.32 -46.30 6.19
C THR A 320 -20.33 -46.65 7.30
N PRO A 321 -19.94 -47.23 8.45
CA PRO A 321 -20.88 -47.46 9.55
C PRO A 321 -21.28 -46.18 10.30
N MET A 322 -20.49 -45.10 10.21
CA MET A 322 -20.75 -43.86 10.94
C MET A 322 -21.83 -43.02 10.25
N ALA A 323 -22.69 -42.35 11.03
CA ALA A 323 -23.67 -41.40 10.49
C ALA A 323 -22.98 -40.29 9.68
N MET A 324 -23.61 -39.85 8.59
CA MET A 324 -23.00 -38.92 7.64
C MET A 324 -22.61 -37.57 8.27
N SER A 325 -23.45 -37.03 9.14
CA SER A 325 -23.17 -35.80 9.90
C SER A 325 -21.89 -35.92 10.73
N ASN A 326 -21.69 -37.07 11.38
CA ASN A 326 -20.51 -37.32 12.19
C ASN A 326 -19.24 -37.42 11.33
N ARG A 327 -19.33 -38.01 10.13
CA ARG A 327 -18.20 -38.04 9.18
C ARG A 327 -17.83 -36.66 8.70
N VAL A 328 -18.81 -35.81 8.39
CA VAL A 328 -18.56 -34.42 7.96
C VAL A 328 -17.85 -33.62 9.07
N LEU A 329 -18.34 -33.70 10.30
CA LEU A 329 -17.71 -33.04 11.45
C LEU A 329 -16.31 -33.59 11.72
N MET A 330 -16.13 -34.90 11.62
CA MET A 330 -14.83 -35.55 11.79
C MET A 330 -13.84 -35.15 10.69
N ALA A 331 -14.28 -35.11 9.42
CA ALA A 331 -13.46 -34.70 8.29
C ALA A 331 -12.99 -33.25 8.43
N LEU A 332 -13.91 -32.34 8.73
CA LEU A 332 -13.57 -30.93 8.98
C LEU A 332 -12.64 -30.78 10.17
N GLY A 333 -12.97 -31.42 11.30
CA GLY A 333 -12.19 -31.35 12.53
C GLY A 333 -10.78 -31.90 12.36
N LEU A 334 -10.63 -33.06 11.71
CA LEU A 334 -9.33 -33.68 11.50
C LEU A 334 -8.50 -32.94 10.45
N SER A 335 -9.12 -32.42 9.38
CA SER A 335 -8.45 -31.55 8.41
C SER A 335 -7.85 -30.31 9.09
N ILE A 336 -8.65 -29.61 9.90
CA ILE A 336 -8.18 -28.46 10.68
C ILE A 336 -7.09 -28.88 11.67
N LEU A 337 -7.30 -29.93 12.44
CA LEU A 337 -6.33 -30.40 13.44
C LEU A 337 -4.96 -30.70 12.81
N LEU A 338 -4.94 -31.45 11.72
CA LEU A 338 -3.70 -31.82 11.03
C LEU A 338 -3.00 -30.60 10.43
N CYS A 339 -3.73 -29.72 9.74
CA CYS A 339 -3.16 -28.49 9.20
C CYS A 339 -2.62 -27.57 10.30
N VAL A 340 -3.33 -27.44 11.43
CA VAL A 340 -2.86 -26.68 12.60
C VAL A 340 -1.62 -27.33 13.20
N ALA A 341 -1.57 -28.66 13.32
CA ALA A 341 -0.42 -29.36 13.87
C ALA A 341 0.84 -29.12 13.04
N PHE A 342 0.78 -29.29 11.71
CA PHE A 342 1.93 -29.05 10.83
C PHE A 342 2.27 -27.57 10.69
N SER A 343 1.28 -26.67 10.67
CA SER A 343 1.56 -25.24 10.61
C SER A 343 2.19 -24.75 11.92
N SER A 344 1.69 -25.21 13.07
CA SER A 344 2.29 -24.92 14.38
C SER A 344 3.68 -25.52 14.51
N PHE A 345 3.90 -26.73 13.97
CA PHE A 345 5.24 -27.32 13.90
C PHE A 345 6.20 -26.37 13.20
N ALA A 346 5.84 -25.86 12.01
CA ALA A 346 6.65 -24.84 11.32
C ALA A 346 6.82 -23.56 12.19
N GLY A 347 5.76 -23.15 12.86
CA GLY A 347 5.73 -22.02 13.78
C GLY A 347 6.65 -22.18 14.99
N VAL A 348 6.89 -23.39 15.50
CA VAL A 348 7.82 -23.62 16.63
C VAL A 348 9.25 -23.27 16.21
N PHE A 349 9.70 -23.76 15.05
CA PHE A 349 11.05 -23.48 14.55
C PHE A 349 11.24 -21.98 14.26
N THR A 350 10.22 -21.34 13.71
CA THR A 350 10.27 -19.89 13.47
C THR A 350 10.24 -19.08 14.76
N ALA A 351 9.28 -19.35 15.64
CA ALA A 351 9.04 -18.52 16.82
C ALA A 351 10.05 -18.76 17.94
N ARG A 352 10.49 -20.01 18.14
CA ARG A 352 11.41 -20.39 19.24
C ARG A 352 12.86 -20.43 18.80
N LEU A 353 13.14 -21.07 17.66
CA LEU A 353 14.50 -21.28 17.16
C LEU A 353 14.98 -20.14 16.25
N LYS A 354 14.12 -19.15 15.98
CA LYS A 354 14.42 -17.98 15.14
C LYS A 354 14.91 -18.37 13.73
N ILE A 355 14.48 -19.53 13.24
CA ILE A 355 14.77 -19.98 11.87
C ILE A 355 13.84 -19.23 10.91
N HIS A 356 14.39 -18.77 9.78
CA HIS A 356 13.61 -18.05 8.79
C HIS A 356 12.38 -18.87 8.31
N PRO A 357 11.15 -18.30 8.28
CA PRO A 357 9.91 -19.02 7.96
C PRO A 357 9.95 -19.81 6.66
N PHE A 358 10.65 -19.29 5.64
CA PHE A 358 10.86 -19.98 4.37
C PHE A 358 11.45 -21.39 4.55
N ILE A 359 12.49 -21.55 5.38
CA ILE A 359 13.18 -22.83 5.57
C ILE A 359 12.27 -23.80 6.34
N SER A 360 11.63 -23.31 7.41
CA SER A 360 10.74 -24.12 8.24
C SER A 360 9.52 -24.64 7.46
N THR A 361 8.92 -23.78 6.65
CA THR A 361 7.75 -24.16 5.84
C THR A 361 8.13 -25.03 4.65
N LEU A 362 9.30 -24.83 4.03
CA LEU A 362 9.83 -25.74 3.01
C LEU A 362 10.10 -27.14 3.60
N ALA A 363 10.70 -27.23 4.79
CA ALA A 363 10.89 -28.51 5.46
C ALA A 363 9.55 -29.19 5.79
N THR A 364 8.59 -28.43 6.32
CA THR A 364 7.24 -28.91 6.62
C THR A 364 6.53 -29.42 5.36
N GLN A 365 6.68 -28.71 4.24
CA GLN A 365 6.18 -29.14 2.94
C GLN A 365 6.73 -30.53 2.55
N LEU A 366 8.04 -30.76 2.72
CA LEU A 366 8.68 -32.03 2.40
C LEU A 366 8.22 -33.16 3.32
N ILE A 367 8.04 -32.87 4.62
CA ILE A 367 7.51 -33.83 5.60
C ILE A 367 6.09 -34.26 5.20
N ILE A 368 5.19 -33.30 4.94
CA ILE A 368 3.82 -33.60 4.53
C ILE A 368 3.81 -34.37 3.21
N TYR A 369 4.65 -33.97 2.25
CA TYR A 369 4.76 -34.67 0.98
C TYR A 369 5.20 -36.13 1.16
N GLY A 370 6.23 -36.39 1.96
CA GLY A 370 6.69 -37.73 2.28
C GLY A 370 5.60 -38.56 2.98
N LEU A 371 4.94 -37.99 3.99
CA LEU A 371 3.84 -38.66 4.71
C LEU A 371 2.69 -39.04 3.78
N LEU A 372 2.30 -38.16 2.86
CA LEU A 372 1.24 -38.46 1.90
C LEU A 372 1.68 -39.48 0.86
N PHE A 373 2.87 -39.32 0.27
CA PHE A 373 3.37 -40.20 -0.78
C PHE A 373 3.59 -41.64 -0.28
N PHE A 374 4.26 -41.80 0.86
CA PHE A 374 4.44 -43.12 1.49
C PHE A 374 3.15 -43.62 2.15
N GLY A 375 2.35 -42.70 2.70
CA GLY A 375 1.08 -43.02 3.34
C GLY A 375 0.13 -43.68 2.37
N THR A 376 -0.15 -43.05 1.23
CA THR A 376 -1.13 -43.56 0.24
C THR A 376 -0.52 -44.48 -0.82
N SER A 377 0.78 -44.80 -0.72
CA SER A 377 1.54 -45.52 -1.75
C SER A 377 1.40 -44.88 -3.15
N GLY A 378 1.26 -43.56 -3.21
CA GLY A 378 1.02 -42.81 -4.45
C GLY A 378 -0.38 -42.99 -5.06
N THR A 379 -1.29 -43.70 -4.40
CA THR A 379 -2.65 -43.94 -4.90
C THR A 379 -3.50 -42.67 -4.72
N PRO A 380 -4.16 -42.16 -5.78
CA PRO A 380 -5.09 -41.05 -5.65
C PRO A 380 -6.27 -41.44 -4.74
N VAL A 381 -6.54 -40.61 -3.72
CA VAL A 381 -7.73 -40.77 -2.88
C VAL A 381 -8.95 -40.34 -3.68
N GLY A 382 -9.79 -41.31 -4.04
CA GLY A 382 -10.94 -41.13 -4.92
C GLY A 382 -12.23 -40.71 -4.21
N SER A 383 -13.20 -40.28 -5.04
CA SER A 383 -14.64 -40.00 -4.82
C SER A 383 -15.15 -39.71 -3.40
N ILE A 384 -15.63 -38.48 -3.21
CA ILE A 384 -16.51 -38.08 -2.11
C ILE A 384 -17.97 -38.40 -2.49
N ASP A 385 -18.80 -38.74 -1.51
CA ASP A 385 -20.24 -38.91 -1.69
C ASP A 385 -20.88 -37.71 -2.43
N ARG A 386 -21.65 -38.01 -3.49
CA ARG A 386 -22.26 -36.98 -4.36
C ARG A 386 -23.20 -36.06 -3.59
N ASN A 387 -23.96 -36.59 -2.63
CA ASN A 387 -24.91 -35.80 -1.86
C ASN A 387 -24.19 -34.75 -1.00
N ILE A 388 -23.01 -35.08 -0.45
CA ILE A 388 -22.20 -34.13 0.33
C ILE A 388 -21.57 -33.10 -0.59
N LYS A 389 -21.00 -33.56 -1.71
CA LYS A 389 -20.38 -32.68 -2.70
C LYS A 389 -21.38 -31.62 -3.17
N ASP A 390 -22.62 -32.03 -3.45
CA ASP A 390 -23.68 -31.10 -3.87
C ASP A 390 -24.22 -30.26 -2.71
N ALA A 391 -24.29 -30.80 -1.49
CA ALA A 391 -24.74 -30.06 -0.31
C ALA A 391 -23.81 -28.90 0.04
N ILE A 392 -22.49 -29.13 0.08
CA ILE A 392 -21.47 -28.19 0.56
C ILE A 392 -20.84 -27.42 -0.61
N GLY A 393 -20.37 -28.13 -1.64
CA GLY A 393 -19.64 -27.57 -2.78
C GLY A 393 -20.49 -27.26 -4.02
N GLY A 394 -21.78 -27.63 -3.99
CA GLY A 394 -22.67 -27.45 -5.14
C GLY A 394 -23.11 -26.01 -5.38
N ARG A 395 -24.10 -25.87 -6.27
CA ARG A 395 -24.69 -24.58 -6.64
C ARG A 395 -26.17 -24.51 -6.24
N TRP A 396 -26.62 -23.34 -5.79
CA TRP A 396 -28.05 -23.03 -5.69
C TRP A 396 -28.58 -22.57 -7.04
N ILE A 397 -29.80 -22.95 -7.38
CA ILE A 397 -30.50 -22.44 -8.56
C ILE A 397 -31.30 -21.23 -8.11
N LEU A 398 -30.90 -20.02 -8.54
CA LEU A 398 -31.56 -18.77 -8.15
C LEU A 398 -32.73 -18.40 -9.08
N GLY A 399 -32.74 -18.92 -10.30
CA GLY A 399 -33.78 -18.66 -11.29
C GLY A 399 -33.32 -19.05 -12.70
N GLN A 400 -34.16 -18.79 -13.68
CA GLN A 400 -33.87 -19.05 -15.10
C GLN A 400 -34.01 -17.74 -15.87
N ILE A 401 -32.98 -17.35 -16.62
CA ILE A 401 -33.03 -16.21 -17.54
C ILE A 401 -32.88 -16.78 -18.95
N GLY A 402 -33.96 -16.76 -19.73
CA GLY A 402 -34.01 -17.40 -21.05
C GLY A 402 -33.88 -18.93 -20.94
N SER A 403 -32.92 -19.52 -21.64
CA SER A 403 -32.61 -20.97 -21.59
C SER A 403 -31.51 -21.33 -20.57
N GLN A 404 -30.99 -20.36 -19.81
CA GLN A 404 -29.89 -20.60 -18.88
C GLN A 404 -30.33 -20.44 -17.42
N TYR A 405 -30.02 -21.45 -16.60
CA TYR A 405 -30.19 -21.38 -15.16
C TYR A 405 -29.11 -20.49 -14.54
N VAL A 406 -29.53 -19.46 -13.80
CA VAL A 406 -28.63 -18.65 -12.99
C VAL A 406 -28.35 -19.42 -11.72
N THR A 407 -27.11 -19.87 -11.57
CA THR A 407 -26.67 -20.71 -10.46
C THR A 407 -25.67 -19.97 -9.58
N PHE A 408 -25.84 -20.03 -8.26
CA PHE A 408 -24.95 -19.38 -7.29
C PHE A 408 -24.09 -20.40 -6.55
N PRO A 409 -22.76 -20.31 -6.63
CA PRO A 409 -21.87 -21.21 -5.90
C PRO A 409 -22.01 -21.08 -4.40
N LYS A 410 -22.33 -22.19 -3.71
CA LYS A 410 -22.51 -22.21 -2.25
C LYS A 410 -21.24 -21.82 -1.50
N LEU A 411 -20.08 -22.17 -2.06
CA LEU A 411 -18.73 -21.92 -1.49
C LEU A 411 -18.39 -20.44 -1.29
N ILE A 412 -19.10 -19.52 -1.95
CA ILE A 412 -18.91 -18.08 -1.73
C ILE A 412 -19.28 -17.68 -0.30
N ILE A 413 -20.32 -18.31 0.28
CA ILE A 413 -20.80 -17.99 1.63
C ILE A 413 -19.74 -18.30 2.71
N PRO A 414 -19.17 -19.51 2.81
CA PRO A 414 -18.11 -19.77 3.78
C PRO A 414 -16.85 -18.94 3.52
N ALA A 415 -16.54 -18.59 2.27
CA ALA A 415 -15.44 -17.68 1.97
C ALA A 415 -15.68 -16.25 2.52
N LEU A 416 -16.89 -15.69 2.32
CA LEU A 416 -17.27 -14.40 2.91
C LEU A 416 -17.23 -14.43 4.45
N PHE A 417 -17.70 -15.54 5.04
CA PHE A 417 -17.63 -15.74 6.48
C PHE A 417 -16.18 -15.79 6.99
N ALA A 418 -15.29 -16.50 6.29
CA ALA A 418 -13.86 -16.53 6.61
C ALA A 418 -13.20 -15.15 6.48
N ILE A 419 -13.53 -14.38 5.43
CA ILE A 419 -13.08 -12.98 5.27
C ILE A 419 -13.54 -12.14 6.46
N PHE A 420 -14.80 -12.25 6.87
CA PHE A 420 -15.34 -11.51 8.00
C PHE A 420 -14.62 -11.86 9.31
N ILE A 421 -14.37 -13.16 9.57
CA ILE A 421 -13.60 -13.61 10.73
C ILE A 421 -12.18 -13.04 10.70
N ALA A 422 -11.47 -13.16 9.58
CA ALA A 422 -10.11 -12.63 9.44
C ALA A 422 -10.08 -11.11 9.65
N TRP A 423 -11.01 -10.38 9.03
CA TRP A 423 -11.18 -8.95 9.20
C TRP A 423 -11.40 -8.57 10.67
N PHE A 424 -12.28 -9.29 11.37
CA PHE A 424 -12.56 -9.05 12.77
C PHE A 424 -11.33 -9.30 13.64
N ILE A 425 -10.63 -10.42 13.44
CA ILE A 425 -9.40 -10.75 14.17
C ILE A 425 -8.35 -9.67 13.95
N TRP A 426 -8.06 -9.29 12.70
CA TRP A 426 -6.99 -8.34 12.38
C TRP A 426 -7.30 -6.91 12.83
N ASN A 427 -8.55 -6.45 12.74
CA ASN A 427 -8.90 -5.06 13.00
C ASN A 427 -9.47 -4.79 14.40
N LYS A 428 -10.14 -5.79 15.02
CA LYS A 428 -10.89 -5.58 16.26
C LYS A 428 -10.26 -6.25 17.48
N THR A 429 -9.32 -7.18 17.32
CA THR A 429 -8.71 -7.88 18.47
C THR A 429 -7.33 -7.34 18.85
N ILE A 430 -6.91 -7.63 20.09
CA ILE A 430 -5.55 -7.34 20.57
C ILE A 430 -4.52 -8.16 19.79
N PHE A 431 -4.86 -9.41 19.45
CA PHE A 431 -4.00 -10.28 18.66
C PHE A 431 -3.65 -9.65 17.30
N GLY A 432 -4.64 -9.12 16.57
CA GLY A 432 -4.42 -8.41 15.31
C GLY A 432 -3.45 -7.24 15.45
N LYS A 433 -3.64 -6.36 16.45
CA LYS A 433 -2.71 -5.23 16.72
C LYS A 433 -1.29 -5.71 17.03
N ASN A 434 -1.17 -6.79 17.80
CA ASN A 434 0.13 -7.38 18.14
C ASN A 434 0.82 -7.99 16.90
N MET A 435 0.07 -8.56 15.95
CA MET A 435 0.63 -9.04 14.69
C MET A 435 1.30 -7.91 13.92
N TYR A 436 0.62 -6.78 13.74
CA TYR A 436 1.21 -5.61 13.06
C TYR A 436 2.45 -5.06 13.78
N ALA A 437 2.42 -5.01 15.11
CA ALA A 437 3.56 -4.54 15.90
C ALA A 437 4.78 -5.45 15.74
N VAL A 438 4.59 -6.77 15.83
CA VAL A 438 5.66 -7.76 15.67
C VAL A 438 6.20 -7.77 14.22
N GLY A 439 5.32 -7.65 13.23
CA GLY A 439 5.71 -7.59 11.82
C GLY A 439 6.49 -6.35 11.42
N GLY A 440 6.19 -5.20 12.04
CA GLY A 440 6.94 -3.96 11.82
C GLY A 440 8.32 -3.97 12.48
N ASN A 441 8.38 -4.33 13.77
CA ASN A 441 9.63 -4.47 14.49
C ASN A 441 9.47 -5.41 15.70
N ALA A 442 9.91 -6.66 15.55
CA ALA A 442 9.81 -7.69 16.59
C ALA A 442 10.60 -7.34 17.87
N GLU A 443 11.76 -6.68 17.75
CA GLU A 443 12.57 -6.27 18.90
C GLU A 443 11.86 -5.20 19.72
N ALA A 444 11.36 -4.15 19.07
CA ALA A 444 10.60 -3.09 19.73
C ALA A 444 9.29 -3.61 20.34
N ALA A 445 8.63 -4.55 19.69
CA ALA A 445 7.45 -5.23 20.24
C ALA A 445 7.80 -6.01 21.52
N SER A 446 8.94 -6.71 21.55
CA SER A 446 9.39 -7.46 22.73
C SER A 446 9.71 -6.55 23.92
N VAL A 447 10.36 -5.41 23.68
CA VAL A 447 10.64 -4.38 24.71
C VAL A 447 9.36 -3.73 25.23
N SER A 448 8.31 -3.66 24.39
CA SER A 448 6.98 -3.17 24.78
C SER A 448 6.11 -4.22 25.50
N GLY A 449 6.67 -5.37 25.88
CA GLY A 449 5.98 -6.44 26.61
C GLY A 449 5.13 -7.37 25.75
N ILE A 450 5.22 -7.28 24.42
CA ILE A 450 4.50 -8.19 23.50
C ILE A 450 5.35 -9.43 23.27
N SER A 451 4.80 -10.61 23.60
CA SER A 451 5.48 -11.87 23.34
C SER A 451 5.48 -12.20 21.85
N VAL A 452 6.61 -11.96 21.19
CA VAL A 452 6.85 -12.33 19.77
C VAL A 452 6.53 -13.81 19.54
N PHE A 453 6.98 -14.69 20.44
CA PHE A 453 6.71 -16.13 20.34
C PHE A 453 5.21 -16.46 20.26
N LYS A 454 4.40 -15.92 21.19
CA LYS A 454 2.96 -16.19 21.22
C LYS A 454 2.25 -15.64 20.00
N VAL A 455 2.66 -14.46 19.53
CA VAL A 455 2.08 -13.83 18.33
C VAL A 455 2.40 -14.66 17.10
N THR A 456 3.67 -14.99 16.87
CA THR A 456 4.10 -15.81 15.73
C THR A 456 3.42 -17.17 15.74
N MET A 457 3.39 -17.86 16.89
CA MET A 457 2.71 -19.15 17.01
C MET A 457 1.21 -19.03 16.72
N GLY A 458 0.54 -18.01 17.26
CA GLY A 458 -0.87 -17.77 17.00
C GLY A 458 -1.17 -17.55 15.51
N VAL A 459 -0.26 -16.91 14.77
CA VAL A 459 -0.43 -16.70 13.33
C VAL A 459 -0.31 -18.00 12.55
N PHE A 460 0.65 -18.87 12.89
CA PHE A 460 0.76 -20.21 12.29
C PHE A 460 -0.47 -21.07 12.62
N ILE A 461 -0.95 -21.06 13.86
CA ILE A 461 -2.20 -21.75 14.25
C ILE A 461 -3.37 -21.25 13.41
N MET A 462 -3.54 -19.92 13.31
CA MET A 462 -4.60 -19.31 12.52
C MET A 462 -4.49 -19.69 11.04
N ALA A 463 -3.28 -19.71 10.47
CA ALA A 463 -3.03 -20.15 9.11
C ALA A 463 -3.45 -21.62 8.92
N GLY A 464 -3.06 -22.51 9.83
CA GLY A 464 -3.47 -23.92 9.83
C GLY A 464 -4.99 -24.11 9.90
N ILE A 465 -5.72 -23.29 10.68
CA ILE A 465 -7.18 -23.31 10.74
C ILE A 465 -7.78 -22.97 9.38
N PHE A 466 -7.30 -21.90 8.75
CA PHE A 466 -7.77 -21.51 7.42
C PHE A 466 -7.43 -22.57 6.37
N TYR A 467 -6.21 -23.13 6.39
CA TYR A 467 -5.80 -24.15 5.44
C TYR A 467 -6.64 -25.43 5.56
N GLY A 468 -6.86 -25.92 6.77
CA GLY A 468 -7.68 -27.13 6.98
C GLY A 468 -9.14 -26.92 6.63
N SER A 469 -9.69 -25.72 6.93
CA SER A 469 -11.06 -25.35 6.53
C SER A 469 -11.21 -25.27 5.02
N GLY A 470 -10.27 -24.60 4.34
CA GLY A 470 -10.28 -24.47 2.89
C GLY A 470 -9.93 -25.76 2.14
N ALA A 471 -9.21 -26.69 2.77
CA ALA A 471 -8.88 -28.00 2.18
C ALA A 471 -10.03 -29.00 2.28
N PHE A 472 -10.92 -28.81 3.26
CA PHE A 472 -12.16 -29.57 3.40
C PHE A 472 -13.22 -29.13 2.38
N LEU A 473 -13.31 -27.81 2.12
CA LEU A 473 -14.23 -27.19 1.16
C LEU A 473 -13.75 -27.35 -0.29
#